data_AF-A0A4Q4MYM0-F1
#
_entry.id   AF-A0A4Q4MYM0-F1
#
_cell.length_a   1.000
_cell.length_b   1.000
_cell.length_c   1.000
_cell.angle_alpha   90.00
_cell.angle_beta   90.00
_cell.angle_gamma   90.00
#
_symmetry.space_group_name_H-M   'P 1'
#
loop_
_entity.id
_entity.type
_entity.pdbx_description
1 polymer ?
#
loop_
_entity_poly.entity_id
_entity_poly.type
_entity_poly.pdbx_seq_one_letter_code
_entity_poly.pdbx_strand_id
1 'polypeptide(L)'
;MSGLDDGLENPVLIQEYSRQGRATAAPAPLVLFHDGGGTLFSYFFLESLGRDVFGFADPRATSGQQWKDGITEMAIHYYRRMKMEIRPGSVILGGWSFGGLLALQLAQMIASDSAGGFEVVGVILIDTSCPEKASYSSTVTNGPIVPFRDDVPDRMQEVVRASMVRNTEMLSQWEPPTWPQGYSKPPVLLLRAVEGIDAKKERSLKLGWELCQHDVIDSVEMVPGNHYSLFESENIGTLSSRLRESCKRMEAPYRKAAGSD
;
A
#
# COMPACT_ATOMS: atom_id res chain seq x y z
N MET A 1 -9.34 -4.82 31.36
CA MET A 1 -8.78 -3.56 30.81
C MET A 1 -8.91 -3.65 29.31
N SER A 2 -10.04 -3.18 28.79
CA SER A 2 -10.35 -3.15 27.35
C SER A 2 -9.45 -2.10 26.70
N GLY A 3 -8.57 -2.54 25.80
CA GLY A 3 -7.77 -1.65 24.97
C GLY A 3 -8.71 -0.74 24.18
N LEU A 4 -8.49 0.57 24.28
CA LEU A 4 -9.18 1.56 23.48
C LEU A 4 -8.74 1.34 22.02
N ASP A 5 -9.60 0.68 21.26
CA ASP A 5 -9.59 0.70 19.81
C ASP A 5 -9.97 2.13 19.41
N ASP A 6 -9.10 2.85 18.69
CA ASP A 6 -9.20 4.29 18.41
C ASP A 6 -10.39 4.68 17.46
N GLY A 7 -11.44 3.86 17.41
CA GLY A 7 -12.73 4.19 16.80
C GLY A 7 -12.76 4.32 15.28
N LEU A 8 -11.63 4.20 14.59
CA LEU A 8 -11.61 4.12 13.12
C LEU A 8 -11.95 2.69 12.68
N GLU A 9 -13.08 2.52 12.02
CA GLU A 9 -13.44 1.24 11.41
C GLU A 9 -12.41 0.89 10.32
N ASN A 10 -11.77 -0.27 10.46
CA ASN A 10 -10.82 -0.79 9.48
C ASN A 10 -11.39 -2.07 8.82
N PRO A 11 -11.39 -2.17 7.49
CA PRO A 11 -11.03 -1.13 6.53
C PRO A 11 -12.10 -0.04 6.38
N VAL A 12 -11.68 1.14 5.94
CA VAL A 12 -12.56 2.22 5.47
C VAL A 12 -12.89 2.00 3.99
N LEU A 13 -14.17 2.09 3.61
CA LEU A 13 -14.56 2.13 2.20
C LEU A 13 -14.33 3.54 1.64
N ILE A 14 -13.26 3.71 0.83
CA ILE A 14 -12.87 5.00 0.24
C ILE A 14 -13.68 5.29 -1.02
N GLN A 15 -13.92 4.27 -1.86
CA GLN A 15 -14.74 4.39 -3.07
C GLN A 15 -15.65 3.17 -3.18
N GLU A 16 -16.92 3.40 -3.50
CA GLU A 16 -17.90 2.36 -3.77
C GLU A 16 -18.13 2.20 -5.28
N TYR A 17 -18.11 0.96 -5.76
CA TYR A 17 -18.46 0.63 -7.13
C TYR A 17 -19.98 0.63 -7.33
N SER A 18 -20.48 1.56 -8.15
CA SER A 18 -21.89 1.55 -8.53
C SER A 18 -22.24 0.31 -9.36
N ARG A 19 -23.14 -0.50 -8.82
CA ARG A 19 -23.68 -1.72 -9.46
C ARG A 19 -24.91 -1.46 -10.32
N GLN A 20 -25.41 -0.22 -10.36
CA GLN A 20 -26.65 0.09 -11.06
C GLN A 20 -26.54 -0.19 -12.56
N GLY A 21 -27.42 -1.06 -13.07
CA GLY A 21 -27.57 -1.35 -14.50
C GLY A 21 -26.46 -2.21 -15.13
N ARG A 22 -25.58 -2.86 -14.34
CA ARG A 22 -24.48 -3.69 -14.88
C ARG A 22 -24.74 -5.18 -14.64
N ALA A 23 -24.84 -5.94 -15.73
CA ALA A 23 -25.00 -7.40 -15.71
C ALA A 23 -23.68 -8.18 -15.51
N THR A 24 -22.54 -7.48 -15.47
CA THR A 24 -21.20 -8.10 -15.32
C THR A 24 -20.79 -8.22 -13.86
N ALA A 25 -20.04 -9.26 -13.53
CA ALA A 25 -19.39 -9.39 -12.22
C ALA A 25 -18.62 -8.11 -11.84
N ALA A 26 -18.68 -7.73 -10.57
CA ALA A 26 -17.98 -6.56 -10.06
C ALA A 26 -16.46 -6.74 -10.23
N PRO A 27 -15.70 -5.66 -10.49
CA PRO A 27 -14.25 -5.72 -10.41
C PRO A 27 -13.78 -6.17 -9.04
N ALA A 28 -12.66 -6.91 -9.02
CA ALA A 28 -11.89 -7.13 -7.80
C ALA A 28 -11.76 -5.81 -7.02
N PRO A 29 -11.85 -5.77 -5.69
CA PRO A 29 -11.58 -4.53 -4.96
C PRO A 29 -10.07 -4.20 -5.01
N LEU A 30 -9.74 -2.92 -4.83
CA LEU A 30 -8.38 -2.48 -4.51
C LEU A 30 -8.29 -2.23 -3.00
N VAL A 31 -7.35 -2.87 -2.33
CA VAL A 31 -7.09 -2.72 -0.89
C VAL A 31 -5.78 -1.94 -0.71
N LEU A 32 -5.88 -0.75 -0.15
CA LEU A 32 -4.77 0.18 0.07
C LEU A 32 -4.38 0.23 1.55
N PHE A 33 -3.09 0.18 1.84
CA PHE A 33 -2.57 0.33 3.20
C PHE A 33 -1.96 1.71 3.41
N HIS A 34 -2.05 2.23 4.62
CA HIS A 34 -1.52 3.54 4.99
C HIS A 34 -0.03 3.70 4.67
N ASP A 35 0.39 4.95 4.50
CA ASP A 35 1.77 5.33 4.32
C ASP A 35 2.54 5.36 5.65
N GLY A 36 3.78 5.86 5.64
CA GLY A 36 4.59 5.96 6.86
C GLY A 36 3.94 6.82 7.95
N GLY A 37 3.06 7.76 7.58
CA GLY A 37 2.31 8.60 8.52
C GLY A 37 1.14 7.91 9.22
N GLY A 38 0.74 6.71 8.79
CA GLY A 38 -0.38 5.98 9.40
C GLY A 38 -1.77 6.37 8.89
N THR A 39 -1.86 7.27 7.90
CA THR A 39 -3.13 7.88 7.47
C THR A 39 -3.61 7.38 6.10
N LEU A 40 -4.89 7.56 5.83
CA LEU A 40 -5.50 7.30 4.51
C LEU A 40 -5.76 8.58 3.70
N PHE A 41 -5.37 9.75 4.23
CA PHE A 41 -5.78 11.05 3.71
C PHE A 41 -5.49 11.20 2.21
N SER A 42 -4.29 10.83 1.78
CA SER A 42 -3.86 10.88 0.38
C SER A 42 -4.78 10.13 -0.57
N TYR A 43 -5.33 8.98 -0.14
CA TYR A 43 -6.18 8.16 -1.00
C TYR A 43 -7.58 8.75 -1.24
N PHE A 44 -8.05 9.67 -0.39
CA PHE A 44 -9.33 10.36 -0.61
C PHE A 44 -9.28 11.37 -1.77
N PHE A 45 -8.09 11.77 -2.22
CA PHE A 45 -7.94 12.62 -3.41
C PHE A 45 -8.03 11.84 -4.73
N LEU A 46 -7.94 10.50 -4.69
CA LEU A 46 -8.00 9.69 -5.89
C LEU A 46 -9.34 9.91 -6.61
N GLU A 47 -9.28 10.16 -7.91
CA GLU A 47 -10.47 10.13 -8.75
C GLU A 47 -11.07 8.71 -8.76
N SER A 48 -12.29 8.58 -9.28
CA SER A 48 -12.96 7.28 -9.32
C SER A 48 -12.11 6.23 -10.05
N LEU A 49 -11.76 5.15 -9.35
CA LEU A 49 -11.03 4.01 -9.92
C LEU A 49 -11.99 3.01 -10.59
N GLY A 50 -13.31 3.24 -10.49
CA GLY A 50 -14.32 2.38 -11.10
C GLY A 50 -14.37 0.98 -10.48
N ARG A 51 -14.07 0.86 -9.18
CA ARG A 51 -14.11 -0.36 -8.36
C ARG A 51 -14.25 0.00 -6.88
N ASP A 52 -14.55 -1.00 -6.05
CA ASP A 52 -14.48 -0.82 -4.60
C ASP A 52 -13.02 -0.56 -4.20
N VAL A 53 -12.80 0.45 -3.36
CA VAL A 53 -11.49 0.79 -2.82
C VAL A 53 -11.57 0.81 -1.29
N PHE A 54 -10.83 -0.09 -0.65
CA PHE A 54 -10.73 -0.19 0.80
C PHE A 54 -9.40 0.37 1.28
N GLY A 55 -9.40 1.09 2.40
CA GLY A 55 -8.21 1.64 3.03
C GLY A 55 -8.01 1.09 4.45
N PHE A 56 -6.79 0.72 4.79
CA PHE A 56 -6.38 0.36 6.15
C PHE A 56 -5.51 1.46 6.76
N ALA A 57 -6.06 2.21 7.71
CA ALA A 57 -5.30 3.17 8.52
C ALA A 57 -4.53 2.45 9.64
N ASP A 58 -3.48 3.05 10.20
CA ASP A 58 -2.83 2.50 11.40
C ASP A 58 -3.74 2.75 12.62
N PRO A 59 -4.37 1.71 13.20
CA PRO A 59 -5.24 1.89 14.37
C PRO A 59 -4.46 2.29 15.63
N ARG A 60 -3.12 2.22 15.60
CA ARG A 60 -2.24 2.64 16.69
C ARG A 60 -1.54 3.98 16.42
N ALA A 61 -1.91 4.70 15.35
CA ALA A 61 -1.28 5.97 15.00
C ALA A 61 -1.37 6.99 16.14
N THR A 62 -2.58 7.22 16.66
CA THR A 62 -2.89 8.19 17.71
C THR A 62 -2.41 7.71 19.08
N SER A 63 -2.75 6.48 19.46
CA SER A 63 -2.31 5.90 20.74
C SER A 63 -0.79 5.70 20.84
N GLY A 64 -0.09 5.64 19.71
CA GLY A 64 1.37 5.47 19.64
C GLY A 64 1.86 4.08 20.08
N GLN A 65 0.95 3.12 20.26
CA GLN A 65 1.29 1.78 20.69
C GLN A 65 2.16 1.06 19.64
N GLN A 66 3.24 0.43 20.09
CA GLN A 66 4.13 -0.31 19.19
C GLN A 66 3.49 -1.62 18.71
N TRP A 67 3.89 -2.06 17.53
CA TRP A 67 3.68 -3.42 17.03
C TRP A 67 4.86 -4.29 17.48
N LYS A 68 4.61 -5.22 18.39
CA LYS A 68 5.60 -6.09 19.04
C LYS A 68 6.41 -6.90 18.03
N ASP A 69 5.73 -7.49 17.05
CA ASP A 69 6.39 -8.26 15.97
C ASP A 69 6.48 -7.43 14.67
N GLY A 70 6.56 -6.11 14.82
CA GLY A 70 6.76 -5.17 13.74
C GLY A 70 5.70 -5.24 12.63
N ILE A 71 6.16 -5.14 11.38
CA ILE A 71 5.32 -5.17 10.18
C ILE A 71 4.52 -6.48 10.08
N THR A 72 5.06 -7.60 10.57
CA THR A 72 4.37 -8.89 10.54
C THR A 72 3.13 -8.89 11.44
N GLU A 73 3.21 -8.37 12.67
CA GLU A 73 2.02 -8.24 13.54
C GLU A 73 0.97 -7.33 12.91
N MET A 74 1.41 -6.21 12.35
CA MET A 74 0.53 -5.26 11.67
C MET A 74 -0.19 -5.91 10.47
N ALA A 75 0.53 -6.66 9.65
CA ALA A 75 -0.04 -7.38 8.52
C ALA A 75 -1.03 -8.48 8.95
N ILE A 76 -0.74 -9.21 10.03
CA ILE A 76 -1.67 -10.17 10.64
C ILE A 76 -2.96 -9.48 11.08
N HIS A 77 -2.85 -8.31 11.70
CA HIS A 77 -4.02 -7.54 12.12
C HIS A 77 -4.87 -7.13 10.90
N TYR A 78 -4.26 -6.54 9.87
CA TYR A 78 -4.99 -6.14 8.66
C TYR A 78 -5.61 -7.32 7.92
N TYR A 79 -4.91 -8.44 7.80
CA TYR A 79 -5.45 -9.62 7.12
C TYR A 79 -6.65 -10.22 7.87
N ARG A 80 -6.63 -10.22 9.21
CA ARG A 80 -7.79 -10.61 10.02
C ARG A 80 -8.99 -9.72 9.75
N ARG A 81 -8.80 -8.40 9.77
CA ARG A 81 -9.87 -7.42 9.48
C ARG A 81 -10.40 -7.58 8.06
N MET A 82 -9.52 -7.77 7.08
CA MET A 82 -9.89 -8.06 5.70
C MET A 82 -10.79 -9.29 5.58
N LYS A 83 -10.50 -10.40 6.28
CA LYS A 83 -11.36 -11.60 6.33
C LYS A 83 -12.73 -11.36 6.95
N MET A 84 -12.87 -10.38 7.84
CA MET A 84 -14.14 -10.07 8.49
C MET A 84 -15.01 -9.13 7.64
N GLU A 85 -14.39 -8.17 6.96
CA GLU A 85 -15.12 -7.02 6.38
C GLU A 85 -15.18 -7.04 4.85
N ILE A 86 -14.23 -7.72 4.17
CA ILE A 86 -14.17 -7.78 2.71
C ILE A 86 -14.68 -9.14 2.26
N ARG A 87 -15.57 -9.14 1.24
CA ARG A 87 -16.06 -10.37 0.64
C ARG A 87 -14.89 -11.22 0.08
N PRO A 88 -14.82 -12.52 0.39
CA PRO A 88 -13.84 -13.43 -0.21
C PRO A 88 -13.86 -13.40 -1.74
N GLY A 89 -12.69 -13.59 -2.35
CA GLY A 89 -12.50 -13.58 -3.80
C GLY A 89 -11.18 -12.95 -4.23
N SER A 90 -11.08 -12.65 -5.52
CA SER A 90 -9.92 -11.99 -6.11
C SER A 90 -9.79 -10.54 -5.64
N VAL A 91 -8.59 -10.10 -5.26
CA VAL A 91 -8.29 -8.77 -4.74
C VAL A 91 -7.01 -8.22 -5.35
N ILE A 92 -6.90 -6.89 -5.45
CA ILE A 92 -5.64 -6.21 -5.74
C ILE A 92 -5.19 -5.53 -4.46
N LEU A 93 -3.93 -5.73 -4.08
CA LEU A 93 -3.33 -5.05 -2.93
C LEU A 93 -2.47 -3.89 -3.41
N GLY A 94 -2.32 -2.87 -2.59
CA GLY A 94 -1.37 -1.81 -2.90
C GLY A 94 -1.16 -0.83 -1.78
N GLY A 95 -0.28 0.13 -2.02
CA GLY A 95 -0.08 1.23 -1.11
C GLY A 95 1.06 2.14 -1.55
N TRP A 96 1.00 3.36 -1.05
CA TRP A 96 2.02 4.37 -1.23
C TRP A 96 3.08 4.25 -0.15
N SER A 97 4.34 4.36 -0.57
CA SER A 97 5.49 4.36 0.34
C SER A 97 5.48 3.10 1.21
N PHE A 98 5.49 3.24 2.54
CA PHE A 98 5.35 2.16 3.52
C PHE A 98 4.18 1.20 3.22
N GLY A 99 3.04 1.71 2.74
CA GLY A 99 1.86 0.90 2.43
C GLY A 99 2.10 -0.15 1.36
N GLY A 100 3.03 0.09 0.43
CA GLY A 100 3.44 -0.91 -0.56
C GLY A 100 4.18 -2.09 0.07
N LEU A 101 4.95 -1.86 1.12
CA LEU A 101 5.65 -2.91 1.86
C LEU A 101 4.66 -3.80 2.63
N LEU A 102 3.64 -3.18 3.24
CA LEU A 102 2.52 -3.89 3.83
C LEU A 102 1.76 -4.72 2.79
N ALA A 103 1.51 -4.16 1.60
CA ALA A 103 0.84 -4.89 0.52
C ALA A 103 1.61 -6.15 0.11
N LEU A 104 2.94 -6.08 0.01
CA LEU A 104 3.78 -7.25 -0.26
C LEU A 104 3.71 -8.27 0.87
N GLN A 105 3.78 -7.82 2.12
CA GLN A 105 3.69 -8.70 3.29
C GLN A 105 2.35 -9.47 3.31
N LEU A 106 1.22 -8.78 3.11
CA LEU A 106 -0.09 -9.43 3.04
C LEU A 106 -0.22 -10.33 1.81
N ALA A 107 0.36 -9.96 0.67
CA ALA A 107 0.35 -10.80 -0.53
C ALA A 107 1.03 -12.15 -0.28
N GLN A 108 2.16 -12.17 0.41
CA GLN A 108 2.85 -13.41 0.78
C GLN A 108 2.04 -14.25 1.77
N MET A 109 1.40 -13.60 2.76
CA MET A 109 0.57 -14.28 3.75
C MET A 109 -0.66 -14.92 3.12
N ILE A 110 -1.34 -14.20 2.22
CA ILE A 110 -2.51 -14.72 1.49
C ILE A 110 -2.11 -15.87 0.57
N ALA A 111 -0.98 -15.75 -0.13
CA ALA A 111 -0.47 -16.83 -0.97
C ALA A 111 -0.23 -18.12 -0.16
N SER A 112 0.10 -17.99 1.13
CA SER A 112 0.36 -19.10 2.04
C SER A 112 -0.89 -19.61 2.78
N ASP A 113 -2.05 -18.96 2.63
CA ASP A 113 -3.31 -19.28 3.33
C ASP A 113 -4.41 -19.68 2.33
N SER A 114 -4.34 -20.92 1.81
CA SER A 114 -5.33 -21.44 0.85
C SER A 114 -6.76 -21.52 1.41
N ALA A 115 -6.92 -21.55 2.74
CA ALA A 115 -8.22 -21.52 3.42
C ALA A 115 -8.74 -20.09 3.68
N GLY A 116 -7.95 -19.07 3.33
CA GLY A 116 -8.22 -17.67 3.60
C GLY A 116 -9.31 -17.04 2.74
N GLY A 117 -9.67 -17.68 1.63
CA GLY A 117 -10.73 -17.24 0.72
C GLY A 117 -10.35 -16.05 -0.16
N PHE A 118 -9.09 -15.63 -0.18
CA PHE A 118 -8.61 -14.53 -1.01
C PHE A 118 -7.56 -14.98 -2.02
N GLU A 119 -7.62 -14.39 -3.21
CA GLU A 119 -6.61 -14.56 -4.25
C GLU A 119 -6.06 -13.17 -4.62
N VAL A 120 -4.77 -12.95 -4.45
CA VAL A 120 -4.14 -11.69 -4.85
C VAL A 120 -3.83 -11.76 -6.34
N VAL A 121 -4.58 -11.00 -7.14
CA VAL A 121 -4.40 -10.96 -8.61
C VAL A 121 -3.41 -9.89 -9.06
N GLY A 122 -2.92 -9.07 -8.12
CA GLY A 122 -1.86 -8.12 -8.36
C GLY A 122 -1.51 -7.28 -7.13
N VAL A 123 -0.30 -6.73 -7.13
CA VAL A 123 0.20 -5.78 -6.13
C VAL A 123 0.66 -4.50 -6.82
N ILE A 124 0.16 -3.35 -6.37
CA ILE A 124 0.57 -2.04 -6.89
C ILE A 124 1.33 -1.28 -5.80
N LEU A 125 2.61 -1.04 -6.06
CA LEU A 125 3.46 -0.19 -5.24
C LEU A 125 3.42 1.24 -5.78
N ILE A 126 3.05 2.21 -4.96
CA ILE A 126 3.05 3.62 -5.37
C ILE A 126 4.29 4.26 -4.75
N ASP A 127 5.30 4.50 -5.58
CA ASP A 127 6.59 5.09 -5.24
C ASP A 127 7.24 4.49 -3.96
N THR A 128 7.12 3.16 -3.82
CA THR A 128 7.69 2.39 -2.71
C THR A 128 9.10 1.94 -3.05
N SER A 129 10.09 2.46 -2.32
CA SER A 129 11.48 2.03 -2.44
C SER A 129 11.75 0.70 -1.72
N CYS A 130 12.70 -0.10 -2.20
CA CYS A 130 13.17 -1.26 -1.44
C CYS A 130 13.84 -0.74 -0.16
N PRO A 131 13.52 -1.32 1.01
CA PRO A 131 14.10 -0.84 2.25
C PRO A 131 15.61 -1.08 2.32
N GLU A 132 16.38 0.00 2.39
CA GLU A 132 17.82 -0.05 2.60
C GLU A 132 18.16 0.18 4.08
N LYS A 133 18.73 -0.83 4.74
CA LYS A 133 19.03 -0.79 6.19
C LYS A 133 19.86 0.42 6.62
N ALA A 134 20.82 0.84 5.80
CA ALA A 134 21.67 2.00 6.06
C ALA A 134 20.88 3.33 6.05
N SER A 135 19.91 3.45 5.13
CA SER A 135 19.09 4.66 4.98
C SER A 135 18.16 4.88 6.19
N TYR A 136 17.60 3.82 6.78
CA TYR A 136 16.72 3.94 7.94
C TYR A 136 17.45 4.28 9.24
N SER A 137 18.65 3.76 9.46
CA SER A 137 19.46 4.14 10.63
C SER A 137 19.69 5.66 10.68
N SER A 138 19.97 6.29 9.55
CA SER A 138 20.12 7.75 9.46
C SER A 138 18.81 8.53 9.64
N THR A 139 17.68 7.95 9.27
CA THR A 139 16.35 8.57 9.39
C THR A 139 15.87 8.52 10.85
N VAL A 140 16.13 7.42 11.57
CA VAL A 140 15.88 7.36 13.02
C VAL A 140 16.70 8.43 13.75
N THR A 141 17.96 8.66 13.36
CA THR A 141 18.83 9.64 14.04
C THR A 141 18.47 11.09 13.75
N ASN A 142 18.06 11.42 12.52
CA ASN A 142 17.80 12.80 12.09
C ASN A 142 16.31 13.18 12.11
N GLY A 143 15.42 12.21 12.28
CA GLY A 143 13.97 12.37 12.15
C GLY A 143 13.50 12.42 10.68
N PRO A 144 12.25 12.04 10.41
CA PRO A 144 11.68 12.12 9.07
C PRO A 144 11.41 13.58 8.68
N ILE A 145 11.84 13.99 7.48
CA ILE A 145 11.47 15.28 6.89
C ILE A 145 10.16 15.07 6.13
N VAL A 146 9.06 15.60 6.68
CA VAL A 146 7.73 15.53 6.05
C VAL A 146 7.32 16.96 5.68
N PRO A 147 7.09 17.25 4.39
CA PRO A 147 6.61 18.56 3.96
C PRO A 147 5.10 18.66 4.26
N PHE A 148 4.75 19.04 5.49
CA PHE A 148 3.37 19.32 5.85
C PHE A 148 2.89 20.59 5.15
N ARG A 149 1.60 20.60 4.78
CA ARG A 149 0.91 21.82 4.38
C ARG A 149 0.66 22.69 5.62
N ASP A 150 0.62 24.00 5.42
CA ASP A 150 0.47 24.99 6.50
C ASP A 150 -0.83 24.84 7.30
N ASP A 151 -1.86 24.21 6.71
CA ASP A 151 -3.18 23.99 7.31
C ASP A 151 -3.29 22.71 8.15
N VAL A 152 -2.22 21.89 8.21
CA VAL A 152 -2.21 20.67 9.03
C VAL A 152 -1.95 21.02 10.49
N PRO A 153 -2.87 20.71 11.43
CA PRO A 153 -2.69 21.03 12.85
C PRO A 153 -1.46 20.37 13.48
N ASP A 154 -0.74 21.08 14.36
CA ASP A 154 0.50 20.61 15.01
C ASP A 154 0.36 19.21 15.62
N ARG A 155 -0.73 18.96 16.36
CA ARG A 155 -1.02 17.64 16.95
C ARG A 155 -1.03 16.50 15.92
N MET A 156 -1.48 16.78 14.70
CA MET A 156 -1.56 15.80 13.63
C MET A 156 -0.17 15.61 13.01
N GLN A 157 0.59 16.70 12.87
CA GLN A 157 1.97 16.61 12.43
C GLN A 157 2.82 15.79 13.41
N GLU A 158 2.63 15.95 14.72
CA GLU A 158 3.28 15.15 15.77
C GLU A 158 2.94 13.67 15.65
N VAL A 159 1.66 13.32 15.51
CA VAL A 159 1.21 11.93 15.31
C VAL A 159 1.83 11.32 14.05
N VAL A 160 1.85 12.06 12.93
CA VAL A 160 2.46 11.59 11.67
C VAL A 160 3.96 11.38 11.82
N ARG A 161 4.69 12.34 12.40
CA ARG A 161 6.14 12.20 12.63
C ARG A 161 6.44 11.01 13.54
N ALA A 162 5.70 10.85 14.63
CA ALA A 162 5.86 9.73 15.55
C ALA A 162 5.56 8.38 14.85
N SER A 163 4.54 8.33 14.00
CA SER A 163 4.21 7.13 13.21
C SER A 163 5.32 6.80 12.22
N MET A 164 5.87 7.80 11.53
CA MET A 164 7.00 7.58 10.61
C MET A 164 8.25 7.07 11.32
N VAL A 165 8.57 7.57 12.52
CA VAL A 165 9.67 7.05 13.35
C VAL A 165 9.44 5.58 13.69
N ARG A 166 8.27 5.22 14.25
CA ARG A 166 7.94 3.82 14.59
C ARG A 166 8.00 2.90 13.38
N ASN A 167 7.44 3.34 12.24
CA ASN A 167 7.44 2.57 11.00
C ASN A 167 8.85 2.38 10.45
N THR A 168 9.70 3.40 10.55
CA THR A 168 11.12 3.32 10.18
C THR A 168 11.89 2.34 11.07
N GLU A 169 11.64 2.34 12.38
CA GLU A 169 12.25 1.40 13.32
C GLU A 169 11.87 -0.05 12.97
N MET A 170 10.58 -0.31 12.69
CA MET A 170 10.13 -1.64 12.28
C MET A 170 10.80 -2.09 10.96
N LEU A 171 10.99 -1.17 10.01
CA LEU A 171 11.66 -1.47 8.74
C LEU A 171 13.13 -1.87 8.90
N SER A 172 13.81 -1.40 9.96
CA SER A 172 15.20 -1.80 10.21
C SER A 172 15.36 -3.30 10.49
N GLN A 173 14.29 -3.96 10.93
CA GLN A 173 14.24 -5.39 11.26
C GLN A 173 13.43 -6.22 10.27
N TRP A 174 12.81 -5.57 9.27
CA TRP A 174 11.98 -6.24 8.28
C TRP A 174 12.79 -6.60 7.04
N GLU A 175 12.47 -7.75 6.46
CA GLU A 175 13.02 -8.20 5.19
C GLU A 175 11.90 -8.34 4.16
N PRO A 176 12.13 -7.98 2.88
CA PRO A 176 11.18 -8.24 1.83
C PRO A 176 10.72 -9.70 1.78
N PRO A 177 9.41 -9.97 1.61
CA PRO A 177 8.90 -11.32 1.56
C PRO A 177 9.42 -12.04 0.32
N THR A 178 9.61 -13.35 0.47
CA THR A 178 9.90 -14.26 -0.63
C THR A 178 8.70 -15.16 -0.89
N TRP A 179 8.61 -15.70 -2.10
CA TRP A 179 7.61 -16.70 -2.50
C TRP A 179 8.34 -18.03 -2.75
N PRO A 180 8.37 -18.94 -1.75
CA PRO A 180 9.02 -20.23 -1.90
C PRO A 180 8.39 -21.07 -3.02
N GLN A 181 9.14 -22.07 -3.48
CA GLN A 181 8.67 -23.01 -4.50
C GLN A 181 7.32 -23.64 -4.10
N GLY A 182 6.35 -23.58 -5.01
CA GLY A 182 4.98 -24.07 -4.78
C GLY A 182 3.96 -22.96 -4.51
N TYR A 183 4.40 -21.73 -4.25
CA TYR A 183 3.52 -20.56 -4.14
C TYR A 183 3.70 -19.62 -5.33
N SER A 184 2.60 -19.09 -5.88
CA SER A 184 2.65 -18.12 -6.96
C SER A 184 2.78 -16.70 -6.42
N LYS A 185 3.88 -16.01 -6.77
CA LYS A 185 4.00 -14.56 -6.57
C LYS A 185 2.98 -13.85 -7.49
N PRO A 186 2.13 -12.95 -6.98
CA PRO A 186 1.27 -12.13 -7.83
C PRO A 186 2.10 -11.15 -8.67
N PRO A 187 1.57 -10.67 -9.81
CA PRO A 187 2.24 -9.62 -10.57
C PRO A 187 2.36 -8.34 -9.72
N VAL A 188 3.56 -7.78 -9.65
CA VAL A 188 3.89 -6.56 -8.91
C VAL A 188 4.23 -5.44 -9.89
N LEU A 189 3.45 -4.37 -9.83
CA LEU A 189 3.70 -3.13 -10.58
C LEU A 189 4.20 -2.05 -9.63
N LEU A 190 5.24 -1.33 -10.05
CA LEU A 190 5.68 -0.10 -9.41
C LEU A 190 5.22 1.12 -10.22
N LEU A 191 4.38 1.97 -9.62
CA LEU A 191 4.12 3.33 -10.09
C LEU A 191 5.20 4.24 -9.50
N ARG A 192 6.24 4.55 -10.28
CA ARG A 192 7.40 5.33 -9.84
C ARG A 192 7.21 6.81 -10.16
N ALA A 193 7.38 7.68 -9.16
CA ALA A 193 7.44 9.12 -9.38
C ALA A 193 8.64 9.47 -10.27
N VAL A 194 8.46 10.34 -11.27
CA VAL A 194 9.53 10.75 -12.20
C VAL A 194 10.67 11.39 -11.43
N GLU A 195 10.35 12.30 -10.53
CA GLU A 195 11.29 13.13 -9.80
C GLU A 195 11.71 12.50 -8.46
N GLY A 196 12.92 12.82 -8.00
CA GLY A 196 13.33 12.56 -6.62
C GLY A 196 13.03 13.75 -5.72
N ILE A 197 12.93 13.51 -4.41
CA ILE A 197 12.83 14.58 -3.40
C ILE A 197 14.11 15.44 -3.42
N ASP A 198 15.27 14.78 -3.54
CA ASP A 198 16.57 15.44 -3.72
C ASP A 198 16.98 15.35 -5.19
N ALA A 199 16.93 16.47 -5.90
CA ALA A 199 17.29 16.55 -7.31
C ALA A 199 18.76 16.17 -7.59
N LYS A 200 19.62 16.11 -6.57
CA LYS A 200 21.02 15.69 -6.70
C LYS A 200 21.20 14.18 -6.55
N LYS A 201 20.20 13.45 -6.06
CA LYS A 201 20.25 12.00 -5.90
C LYS A 201 19.53 11.32 -7.06
N GLU A 202 20.29 10.59 -7.86
CA GLU A 202 19.72 9.69 -8.85
C GLU A 202 18.91 8.59 -8.17
N ARG A 203 17.72 8.32 -8.72
CA ARG A 203 16.84 7.23 -8.27
C ARG A 203 16.84 6.15 -9.34
N SER A 204 17.11 4.92 -8.96
CA SER A 204 17.07 3.82 -9.91
C SER A 204 15.66 3.54 -10.44
N LEU A 205 15.56 2.76 -11.51
CA LEU A 205 14.29 2.49 -12.18
C LEU A 205 13.31 1.70 -11.30
N LYS A 206 13.80 0.74 -10.51
CA LYS A 206 12.97 -0.01 -9.56
C LYS A 206 13.20 0.42 -8.12
N LEU A 207 13.71 1.64 -7.87
CA LEU A 207 13.85 2.22 -6.52
C LEU A 207 14.58 1.29 -5.52
N GLY A 208 15.64 0.63 -5.99
CA GLY A 208 16.47 -0.28 -5.20
C GLY A 208 15.96 -1.73 -5.16
N TRP A 209 14.75 -2.01 -5.66
CA TRP A 209 14.24 -3.38 -5.72
C TRP A 209 15.06 -4.29 -6.62
N GLU A 210 15.77 -3.74 -7.60
CA GLU A 210 16.72 -4.49 -8.44
C GLU A 210 17.96 -5.00 -7.70
N LEU A 211 18.25 -4.47 -6.50
CA LEU A 211 19.36 -4.90 -5.66
C LEU A 211 18.94 -5.94 -4.61
N CYS A 212 17.63 -6.10 -4.42
CA CYS A 212 17.08 -7.01 -3.44
C CYS A 212 17.18 -8.45 -4.00
N GLN A 213 17.46 -9.44 -3.12
CA GLN A 213 17.87 -10.80 -3.54
C GLN A 213 16.90 -11.49 -4.51
N HIS A 214 15.65 -11.04 -4.53
CA HIS A 214 14.59 -11.55 -5.39
C HIS A 214 14.02 -10.35 -6.15
N ASP A 215 14.01 -10.40 -7.49
CA ASP A 215 13.43 -9.34 -8.30
C ASP A 215 11.90 -9.33 -8.14
N VAL A 216 11.42 -8.53 -7.20
CA VAL A 216 10.00 -8.48 -6.82
C VAL A 216 9.16 -7.81 -7.91
N ILE A 217 9.72 -6.81 -8.60
CA ILE A 217 8.99 -5.90 -9.49
C ILE A 217 8.96 -6.43 -10.92
N ASP A 218 7.77 -6.78 -11.40
CA ASP A 218 7.59 -7.29 -12.77
C ASP A 218 7.47 -6.17 -13.80
N SER A 219 6.96 -5.01 -13.40
CA SER A 219 6.79 -3.85 -14.28
C SER A 219 6.90 -2.52 -13.55
N VAL A 220 7.30 -1.49 -14.29
CA VAL A 220 7.40 -0.11 -13.79
C VAL A 220 6.64 0.80 -14.74
N GLU A 221 5.81 1.68 -14.18
CA GLU A 221 5.19 2.78 -14.90
C GLU A 221 5.52 4.10 -14.22
N MET A 222 5.79 5.12 -15.03
CA MET A 222 6.17 6.43 -14.53
C MET A 222 4.92 7.28 -14.28
N VAL A 223 4.92 8.01 -13.16
CA VAL A 223 3.90 9.01 -12.80
C VAL A 223 4.57 10.36 -12.51
N PRO A 224 3.96 11.49 -12.89
CA PRO A 224 4.57 12.81 -12.73
C PRO A 224 4.71 13.21 -11.27
N GLY A 225 5.62 14.14 -10.99
CA GLY A 225 5.94 14.62 -9.65
C GLY A 225 7.01 13.80 -8.92
N ASN A 226 7.13 14.07 -7.62
CA ASN A 226 8.01 13.39 -6.67
C ASN A 226 7.18 12.66 -5.60
N HIS A 227 7.85 11.94 -4.69
CA HIS A 227 7.23 11.14 -3.63
C HIS A 227 6.07 11.82 -2.88
N TYR A 228 6.19 13.11 -2.59
CA TYR A 228 5.20 13.88 -1.81
C TYR A 228 4.18 14.61 -2.68
N SER A 229 4.49 14.89 -3.95
CA SER A 229 3.58 15.62 -4.84
C SER A 229 2.64 14.74 -5.66
N LEU A 230 2.73 13.40 -5.55
CA LEU A 230 1.92 12.44 -6.30
C LEU A 230 0.40 12.66 -6.16
N PHE A 231 -0.03 13.07 -4.96
CA PHE A 231 -1.44 13.27 -4.63
C PHE A 231 -1.90 14.72 -4.77
N GLU A 232 -1.01 15.62 -5.18
CA GLU A 232 -1.37 17.02 -5.43
C GLU A 232 -2.17 17.15 -6.73
N SER A 233 -2.96 18.22 -6.80
CA SER A 233 -3.92 18.46 -7.89
C SER A 233 -3.34 18.37 -9.31
N GLU A 234 -2.06 18.69 -9.47
CA GLU A 234 -1.33 18.63 -10.75
C GLU A 234 -1.06 17.20 -11.22
N ASN A 235 -0.91 16.25 -10.29
CA ASN A 235 -0.47 14.88 -10.57
C ASN A 235 -1.59 13.84 -10.36
N ILE A 236 -2.59 14.15 -9.52
CA ILE A 236 -3.60 13.21 -9.05
C ILE A 236 -4.43 12.58 -10.18
N GLY A 237 -4.75 13.32 -11.23
CA GLY A 237 -5.49 12.80 -12.38
C GLY A 237 -4.69 11.73 -13.13
N THR A 238 -3.38 11.95 -13.33
CA THR A 238 -2.50 10.96 -13.96
C THR A 238 -2.31 9.74 -13.06
N LEU A 239 -2.06 9.93 -11.76
CA LEU A 239 -1.93 8.84 -10.79
C LEU A 239 -3.20 7.97 -10.78
N SER A 240 -4.38 8.60 -10.71
CA SER A 240 -5.67 7.91 -10.68
C SER A 240 -5.92 7.14 -11.99
N SER A 241 -5.59 7.72 -13.15
CA SER A 241 -5.71 7.03 -14.44
C SER A 241 -4.79 5.80 -14.52
N ARG A 242 -3.53 5.94 -14.08
CA ARG A 242 -2.57 4.83 -14.06
C ARG A 242 -3.05 3.72 -13.14
N LEU A 243 -3.43 4.03 -11.90
CA LEU A 243 -4.01 3.04 -10.97
C LEU A 243 -5.20 2.30 -11.59
N ARG A 244 -6.14 3.04 -12.21
CA ARG A 244 -7.33 2.48 -12.87
C ARG A 244 -6.95 1.52 -14.01
N GLU A 245 -5.99 1.89 -14.85
CA GLU A 245 -5.51 1.06 -15.97
C GLU A 245 -4.76 -0.18 -15.49
N SER A 246 -3.88 -0.02 -14.50
CA SER A 246 -3.12 -1.11 -13.89
C SER A 246 -4.03 -2.15 -13.25
N CYS A 247 -5.03 -1.72 -12.47
CA CYS A 247 -6.01 -2.62 -11.88
C CYS A 247 -6.74 -3.45 -12.95
N LYS A 248 -7.20 -2.80 -14.04
CA LYS A 248 -7.87 -3.50 -15.15
C LYS A 248 -6.95 -4.53 -15.80
N ARG A 249 -5.67 -4.20 -15.98
CA ARG A 249 -4.68 -5.08 -16.62
C ARG A 249 -4.37 -6.31 -15.77
N MET A 250 -4.16 -6.13 -14.46
CA MET A 250 -3.89 -7.21 -13.51
C MET A 250 -5.08 -8.18 -13.40
N GLU A 251 -6.30 -7.66 -13.45
CA GLU A 251 -7.52 -8.48 -13.31
C GLU A 251 -7.90 -9.23 -14.60
N ALA A 252 -7.49 -8.74 -15.78
CA ALA A 252 -7.94 -9.27 -17.06
C ALA A 252 -7.71 -10.78 -17.29
N PRO A 253 -6.57 -11.39 -16.90
CA PRO A 253 -6.37 -12.83 -17.03
C PRO A 253 -7.38 -13.65 -16.22
N TYR A 254 -7.71 -13.18 -15.01
CA TYR A 254 -8.57 -13.88 -14.05
C TYR A 254 -10.05 -13.84 -14.47
N ARG A 255 -10.50 -12.75 -15.09
CA ARG A 255 -11.86 -12.67 -15.66
C ARG A 255 -12.08 -13.59 -16.85
N LYS A 256 -11.05 -13.81 -17.67
CA LYS A 256 -11.15 -14.74 -18.81
C LYS A 256 -11.27 -16.18 -18.32
N ALA A 257 -10.53 -16.55 -17.27
CA ALA A 257 -10.63 -17.86 -16.64
C ALA A 257 -12.03 -18.11 -16.06
N ALA A 258 -12.61 -17.14 -15.35
CA ALA A 258 -13.94 -17.26 -14.75
C ALA A 258 -15.12 -17.25 -15.75
N GLY A 259 -14.90 -16.87 -17.02
CA GLY A 259 -15.91 -16.85 -18.08
C GLY A 259 -15.84 -18.03 -19.05
N SER A 260 -15.00 -19.03 -18.76
CA SER A 260 -14.76 -20.20 -19.62
C SER A 260 -15.45 -21.48 -19.13
N ASP A 261 -16.32 -21.38 -18.11
CA ASP A 261 -17.13 -22.48 -17.56
C ASP A 261 -18.57 -22.47 -18.09
#